data_AF-A0AA35M0K7-F1
#
_entry.id   AF-A0AA35M0K7-F1
#
_cell.length_a   1.000
_cell.length_b   1.000
_cell.length_c   1.000
_cell.angle_alpha   90.00
_cell.angle_beta   90.00
_cell.angle_gamma   90.00
#
_symmetry.space_group_name_H-M   'P 1'
#
loop_
_entity.id
_entity.type
_entity.pdbx_description
1 polymer ?
#
loop_
_entity_poly.entity_id
_entity_poly.type
_entity_poly.pdbx_seq_one_letter_code
_entity_poly.pdbx_strand_id
1 'polypeptide(L)'
;MASPPWHSEIARGLAQFYTKLTQAPYLSPDSIQNPPPEGWSDEELDVDGLQTILRRSDAVVDFLRHLPYLKPMEEGPQTGQWCIFPKTKAMRYLRDHSSLRQKDLEGLYELVNLPPDMVSLTHPAGEYTLYGPQWWLVDCKTGRITKYAGPPRGEGLGEEFEAEWKKAPTYAPVDFFQEVATMLGKDYYPVPGLVNGIEAYFCTPDRRESTMMYQIYMLAGWQHGRGPGPYFDREKCRKDLEVFLRDQKERESRKRKAEIARHERQTRPTQTNNPATYSDGYDRDVIVTGLTRYYETLAQMAYFPASLIQYPTGGRWGDDAFLPADKIKLLGFNERVVDLLRHLPYLDIDESHEDNCWSVNGRSESQRYLEDNPMLNEELSAGKATPASLYANGLFPFPEKMPNGLVPIAGREDGEWWIIDTNAGTVIVYDAGNKQVSDAPDDKPWLWARPRPAGPFFDALVNSLYSLDLVPLPRPDTEITECYPEVWGVIREEGDEDGEDDPDPEVEAAREIYRAHGWPEVAKFRRQECYDALVELRTNFLEEGEGDYGPA
;
A
#
# COMPACT_ATOMS: atom_id res chain seq x y z
N MET A 1 -43.99 9.58 17.68
CA MET A 1 -44.04 10.69 16.72
C MET A 1 -43.86 10.09 15.33
N ALA A 2 -44.47 10.64 14.27
CA ALA A 2 -44.20 10.12 12.92
C ALA A 2 -42.73 10.38 12.57
N SER A 3 -42.03 9.37 12.06
CA SER A 3 -40.62 9.52 11.66
C SER A 3 -40.49 10.59 10.57
N PRO A 4 -39.41 11.40 10.59
CA PRO A 4 -39.15 12.38 9.54
C PRO A 4 -39.15 11.73 8.15
N PRO A 5 -39.67 12.42 7.11
CA PRO A 5 -39.80 11.84 5.77
C PRO A 5 -38.48 11.33 5.19
N TRP A 6 -37.35 11.96 5.52
CA TRP A 6 -36.02 11.55 5.07
C TRP A 6 -35.54 10.20 5.65
N HIS A 7 -36.06 9.73 6.79
CA HIS A 7 -35.72 8.39 7.32
C HIS A 7 -36.03 7.32 6.27
N SER A 8 -37.25 7.40 5.73
CA SER A 8 -37.75 6.48 4.72
C SER A 8 -37.01 6.60 3.39
N GLU A 9 -36.51 7.80 3.05
CA GLU A 9 -35.74 8.02 1.83
C GLU A 9 -34.36 7.38 1.93
N ILE A 10 -33.66 7.55 3.05
CA ILE A 10 -32.37 6.91 3.28
C ILE A 10 -32.52 5.39 3.36
N ALA A 11 -33.48 4.88 4.14
CA ALA A 11 -33.73 3.45 4.24
C ALA A 11 -34.05 2.82 2.88
N ARG A 12 -34.90 3.46 2.08
CA ARG A 12 -35.24 3.02 0.72
C ARG A 12 -34.05 3.10 -0.22
N GLY A 13 -33.29 4.18 -0.19
CA GLY A 13 -32.11 4.36 -1.04
C GLY A 13 -31.03 3.32 -0.73
N LEU A 14 -30.77 3.07 0.56
CA LEU A 14 -29.82 2.05 1.01
C LEU A 14 -30.30 0.64 0.64
N ALA A 15 -31.59 0.34 0.82
CA ALA A 15 -32.17 -0.95 0.41
C ALA A 15 -32.03 -1.17 -1.11
N GLN A 16 -32.28 -0.13 -1.91
CA GLN A 16 -32.12 -0.18 -3.37
C GLN A 16 -30.66 -0.37 -3.79
N PHE A 17 -29.73 0.31 -3.12
CA PHE A 17 -28.31 0.15 -3.34
C PHE A 17 -27.84 -1.28 -3.03
N TYR A 18 -28.19 -1.83 -1.86
CA TYR A 18 -27.89 -3.23 -1.53
C TYR A 18 -28.55 -4.20 -2.51
N THR A 19 -29.81 -3.96 -2.88
CA THR A 19 -30.49 -4.77 -3.91
C THR A 19 -29.73 -4.75 -5.23
N LYS A 20 -29.18 -3.59 -5.64
CA LYS A 20 -28.37 -3.50 -6.85
C LYS A 20 -27.07 -4.33 -6.74
N LEU A 21 -26.42 -4.33 -5.58
CA LEU A 21 -25.25 -5.20 -5.34
C LEU A 21 -25.59 -6.70 -5.44
N THR A 22 -26.83 -7.10 -5.14
CA THR A 22 -27.25 -8.52 -5.31
C THR A 22 -27.41 -8.93 -6.77
N GLN A 23 -27.48 -7.97 -7.69
CA GLN A 23 -27.52 -8.26 -9.12
C GLN A 23 -26.14 -8.64 -9.66
N ALA A 24 -25.06 -8.19 -9.02
CA ALA A 24 -23.71 -8.64 -9.31
C ALA A 24 -23.46 -10.06 -8.75
N PRO A 25 -22.45 -10.80 -9.23
CA PRO A 25 -22.01 -12.07 -8.63
C PRO A 25 -21.34 -11.88 -7.25
N TYR A 26 -21.83 -10.95 -6.42
CA TYR A 26 -21.20 -10.49 -5.19
C TYR A 26 -22.02 -10.83 -3.93
N LEU A 27 -23.22 -10.26 -3.79
CA LEU A 27 -24.13 -10.49 -2.66
C LEU A 27 -25.29 -11.40 -3.05
N SER A 28 -25.74 -12.26 -2.13
CA SER A 28 -27.03 -12.95 -2.28
C SER A 28 -28.17 -12.02 -1.85
N PRO A 29 -29.36 -12.09 -2.47
CA PRO A 29 -30.55 -11.42 -1.95
C PRO A 29 -30.83 -11.75 -0.47
N ASP A 30 -30.53 -12.98 -0.04
CA ASP A 30 -30.71 -13.44 1.35
C ASP A 30 -29.71 -12.81 2.34
N SER A 31 -28.67 -12.14 1.84
CA SER A 31 -27.71 -11.39 2.65
C SER A 31 -28.29 -10.07 3.16
N ILE A 32 -29.40 -9.58 2.59
CA ILE A 32 -30.07 -8.36 3.04
C ILE A 32 -31.07 -8.71 4.14
N GLN A 33 -30.92 -8.07 5.29
CA GLN A 33 -31.81 -8.17 6.43
C GLN A 33 -32.63 -6.87 6.55
N ASN A 34 -33.91 -6.96 6.21
CA ASN A 34 -34.84 -5.83 6.28
C ASN A 34 -35.40 -5.66 7.69
N PRO A 35 -35.65 -4.41 8.14
CA PRO A 35 -36.26 -4.16 9.43
C PRO A 35 -37.72 -4.66 9.48
N PRO A 36 -38.22 -5.07 10.66
CA PRO A 36 -39.64 -5.23 10.91
C PRO A 36 -40.43 -3.94 10.60
N PRO A 37 -41.75 -4.00 10.36
CA PRO A 37 -42.58 -2.81 10.12
C PRO A 37 -42.47 -1.73 11.22
N GLU A 38 -42.30 -2.17 12.47
CA GLU A 38 -42.10 -1.34 13.65
C GLU A 38 -40.65 -0.89 13.86
N GLY A 39 -39.70 -1.41 13.09
CA GLY A 39 -38.26 -1.24 13.27
C GLY A 39 -37.62 -2.27 14.21
N TRP A 40 -36.29 -2.31 14.23
CA TRP A 40 -35.51 -3.16 15.14
C TRP A 40 -35.77 -2.80 16.60
N SER A 41 -35.96 -3.79 17.46
CA SER A 41 -36.16 -3.55 18.90
C SER A 41 -34.86 -3.18 19.62
N ASP A 42 -34.95 -2.73 20.89
CA ASP A 42 -33.77 -2.46 21.72
C ASP A 42 -33.00 -3.73 22.09
N GLU A 43 -33.64 -4.91 21.98
CA GLU A 43 -33.00 -6.21 22.11
C GLU A 43 -32.15 -6.54 20.87
N GLU A 44 -32.60 -6.12 19.68
CA GLU A 44 -31.98 -6.41 18.40
C GLU A 44 -30.92 -5.37 17.99
N LEU A 45 -31.11 -4.09 18.33
CA LEU A 45 -30.16 -3.00 18.05
C LEU A 45 -29.16 -2.84 19.21
N ASP A 46 -27.90 -2.53 18.91
CA ASP A 46 -26.85 -2.28 19.92
C ASP A 46 -26.97 -0.87 20.52
N VAL A 47 -28.12 -0.58 21.13
CA VAL A 47 -28.46 0.73 21.73
C VAL A 47 -27.42 1.14 22.77
N ASP A 48 -26.93 0.18 23.57
CA ASP A 48 -25.89 0.42 24.57
C ASP A 48 -24.61 0.95 23.90
N GLY A 49 -24.14 0.32 22.82
CA GLY A 49 -22.96 0.79 22.09
C GLY A 49 -23.17 2.17 21.49
N LEU A 50 -24.34 2.42 20.90
CA LEU A 50 -24.68 3.72 20.30
C LEU A 50 -24.70 4.85 21.33
N GLN A 51 -25.29 4.63 22.51
CA GLN A 51 -25.43 5.67 23.53
C GLN A 51 -24.19 5.81 24.42
N THR A 52 -23.51 4.70 24.74
CA THR A 52 -22.38 4.72 25.68
C THR A 52 -21.03 4.94 24.99
N ILE A 53 -20.79 4.28 23.85
CA ILE A 53 -19.52 4.39 23.10
C ILE A 53 -19.59 5.63 22.21
N LEU A 54 -20.61 5.72 21.36
CA LEU A 54 -20.73 6.78 20.35
C LEU A 54 -21.50 8.02 20.81
N ARG A 55 -22.14 7.99 21.99
CA ARG A 55 -22.91 9.13 22.54
C ARG A 55 -23.98 9.67 21.59
N ARG A 56 -24.64 8.79 20.83
CA ARG A 56 -25.67 9.14 19.85
C ARG A 56 -27.00 9.50 20.49
N SER A 57 -27.72 10.42 19.86
CA SER A 57 -29.03 10.87 20.30
C SER A 57 -30.13 9.83 20.02
N ASP A 58 -31.25 9.95 20.72
CA ASP A 58 -32.42 9.08 20.50
C ASP A 58 -32.95 9.16 19.05
N ALA A 59 -32.74 10.29 18.38
CA ALA A 59 -33.10 10.46 16.97
C ALA A 59 -32.26 9.57 16.05
N VAL A 60 -30.96 9.45 16.32
CA VAL A 60 -30.07 8.51 15.60
C VAL A 60 -30.48 7.08 15.87
N VAL A 61 -30.76 6.73 17.13
CA VAL A 61 -31.21 5.38 17.49
C VAL A 61 -32.50 5.02 16.75
N ASP A 62 -33.50 5.90 16.79
CA ASP A 62 -34.77 5.73 16.08
C ASP A 62 -34.57 5.58 14.56
N PHE A 63 -33.70 6.39 13.97
CA PHE A 63 -33.33 6.27 12.55
C PHE A 63 -32.73 4.90 12.21
N LEU A 64 -31.77 4.42 13.00
CA LEU A 64 -31.08 3.15 12.77
C LEU A 64 -32.00 1.92 12.92
N ARG A 65 -33.11 2.03 13.67
CA ARG A 65 -34.12 0.96 13.77
C ARG A 65 -34.81 0.67 12.43
N HIS A 66 -34.80 1.61 11.50
CA HIS A 66 -35.52 1.50 10.23
C HIS A 66 -34.61 1.26 9.03
N LEU A 67 -33.32 1.01 9.24
CA LEU A 67 -32.38 0.71 8.16
C LEU A 67 -32.32 -0.80 7.84
N PRO A 68 -32.15 -1.16 6.56
CA PRO A 68 -31.72 -2.50 6.19
C PRO A 68 -30.24 -2.70 6.56
N TYR A 69 -29.89 -3.89 7.01
CA TYR A 69 -28.51 -4.29 7.30
C TYR A 69 -28.10 -5.47 6.43
N LEU A 70 -26.80 -5.59 6.16
CA LEU A 70 -26.26 -6.81 5.58
C LEU A 70 -25.98 -7.82 6.70
N LYS A 71 -26.32 -9.09 6.48
CA LYS A 71 -25.90 -10.18 7.35
C LYS A 71 -24.38 -10.32 7.29
N PRO A 72 -23.72 -10.58 8.42
CA PRO A 72 -22.28 -10.78 8.45
C PRO A 72 -21.88 -11.99 7.59
N MET A 73 -20.66 -11.97 7.06
CA MET A 73 -20.05 -13.10 6.39
C MET A 73 -19.65 -14.13 7.45
N GLU A 74 -20.33 -15.28 7.46
CA GLU A 74 -20.09 -16.37 8.43
C GLU A 74 -18.92 -17.28 8.03
N GLU A 75 -18.64 -17.40 6.72
CA GLU A 75 -17.61 -18.28 6.15
C GLU A 75 -16.73 -17.50 5.16
N GLY A 76 -15.41 -17.68 5.22
CA GLY A 76 -14.44 -17.02 4.33
C GLY A 76 -13.17 -16.57 5.07
N PRO A 77 -12.15 -16.05 4.34
CA PRO A 77 -10.91 -15.54 4.93
C PRO A 77 -11.10 -14.30 5.82
N GLN A 78 -12.20 -13.55 5.64
CA GLN A 78 -12.68 -12.55 6.59
C GLN A 78 -14.10 -12.87 7.02
N THR A 79 -14.28 -13.18 8.30
CA THR A 79 -15.60 -13.17 8.94
C THR A 79 -15.92 -11.73 9.35
N GLY A 80 -17.16 -11.25 9.14
CA GLY A 80 -17.54 -9.89 9.52
C GLY A 80 -18.35 -9.12 8.47
N GLN A 81 -18.09 -7.81 8.34
CA GLN A 81 -18.89 -6.90 7.52
C GLN A 81 -18.49 -6.93 6.04
N TRP A 82 -19.47 -6.78 5.15
CA TRP A 82 -19.26 -6.72 3.72
C TRP A 82 -18.62 -5.40 3.30
N CYS A 83 -17.66 -5.47 2.38
CA CYS A 83 -17.29 -4.30 1.58
C CYS A 83 -18.50 -3.91 0.74
N ILE A 84 -18.81 -2.62 0.65
CA ILE A 84 -19.91 -2.11 -0.19
C ILE A 84 -19.46 -1.02 -1.16
N PHE A 85 -18.19 -0.63 -1.06
CA PHE A 85 -17.51 0.34 -1.90
C PHE A 85 -15.99 0.08 -1.80
N PRO A 86 -15.13 0.50 -2.75
CA PRO A 86 -13.68 0.44 -2.62
C PRO A 86 -13.17 0.78 -1.22
N LYS A 87 -12.43 -0.16 -0.62
CA LYS A 87 -11.83 -0.04 0.73
C LYS A 87 -12.82 0.42 1.82
N THR A 88 -14.10 0.09 1.69
CA THR A 88 -15.16 0.63 2.55
C THR A 88 -16.14 -0.49 2.93
N LYS A 89 -16.33 -0.69 4.23
CA LYS A 89 -17.23 -1.71 4.78
C LYS A 89 -18.53 -1.10 5.28
N ALA A 90 -19.62 -1.87 5.18
CA ALA A 90 -20.91 -1.48 5.73
C ALA A 90 -20.88 -1.47 7.26
N MET A 91 -21.47 -0.45 7.88
CA MET A 91 -21.72 -0.46 9.31
C MET A 91 -22.97 -1.29 9.62
N ARG A 92 -22.85 -2.19 10.60
CA ARG A 92 -23.97 -2.93 11.17
C ARG A 92 -24.11 -2.55 12.64
N TYR A 93 -25.29 -2.06 13.01
CA TYR A 93 -25.60 -1.67 14.40
C TYR A 93 -26.48 -2.68 15.13
N LEU A 94 -26.83 -3.80 14.49
CA LEU A 94 -27.55 -4.88 15.15
C LEU A 94 -26.64 -5.59 16.14
N ARG A 95 -27.18 -5.91 17.32
CA ARG A 95 -26.47 -6.47 18.47
C ARG A 95 -25.79 -7.80 18.12
N ASP A 96 -26.41 -8.58 17.23
CA ASP A 96 -25.78 -9.73 16.60
C ASP A 96 -24.76 -9.27 15.54
N HIS A 97 -23.48 -9.32 15.91
CA HIS A 97 -22.36 -8.91 15.06
C HIS A 97 -22.30 -7.39 14.78
N SER A 98 -22.64 -6.57 15.77
CA SER A 98 -22.45 -5.12 15.75
C SER A 98 -21.00 -4.76 15.41
N SER A 99 -20.82 -3.83 14.47
CA SER A 99 -19.50 -3.27 14.11
C SER A 99 -18.82 -2.65 15.33
N LEU A 100 -19.58 -2.07 16.27
CA LEU A 100 -19.04 -1.43 17.48
C LEU A 100 -18.42 -2.42 18.48
N ARG A 101 -18.65 -3.72 18.29
CA ARG A 101 -18.08 -4.79 19.13
C ARG A 101 -16.81 -5.39 18.55
N GLN A 102 -16.39 -4.95 17.36
CA GLN A 102 -15.12 -5.34 16.78
C GLN A 102 -13.99 -4.68 17.57
N LYS A 103 -13.00 -5.48 18.00
CA LYS A 103 -11.91 -5.02 18.87
C LYS A 103 -11.08 -3.90 18.23
N ASP A 104 -10.87 -4.00 16.91
CA ASP A 104 -9.99 -3.14 16.14
C ASP A 104 -10.78 -2.45 15.02
N LEU A 105 -11.93 -1.85 15.37
CA LEU A 105 -12.72 -1.11 14.38
C LEU A 105 -11.95 0.13 13.90
N GLU A 106 -11.39 0.05 12.69
CA GLU A 106 -10.81 1.18 11.99
C GLU A 106 -11.81 2.33 11.91
N GLY A 107 -11.39 3.51 12.36
CA GLY A 107 -12.25 4.70 12.36
C GLY A 107 -13.13 4.89 13.61
N LEU A 108 -12.99 4.05 14.65
CA LEU A 108 -13.80 4.19 15.86
C LEU A 108 -13.60 5.54 16.56
N TYR A 109 -12.38 6.08 16.55
CA TYR A 109 -12.07 7.37 17.16
C TYR A 109 -12.87 8.51 16.50
N GLU A 110 -12.88 8.54 15.17
CA GLU A 110 -13.62 9.50 14.35
C GLU A 110 -15.11 9.39 14.62
N LEU A 111 -15.64 8.16 14.69
CA LEU A 111 -17.03 7.92 15.04
C LEU A 111 -17.37 8.49 16.41
N VAL A 112 -16.55 8.26 17.45
CA VAL A 112 -16.79 8.79 18.80
C VAL A 112 -16.86 10.32 18.81
N ASN A 113 -16.11 11.00 17.92
CA ASN A 113 -16.05 12.46 17.85
C ASN A 113 -17.09 13.10 16.91
N LEU A 114 -17.86 12.32 16.16
CA LEU A 114 -18.99 12.88 15.41
C LEU A 114 -20.03 13.50 16.37
N PRO A 115 -20.72 14.58 15.96
CA PRO A 115 -21.82 15.15 16.74
C PRO A 115 -22.88 14.09 17.11
N PRO A 116 -23.58 14.23 18.27
CA PRO A 116 -24.55 13.24 18.74
C PRO A 116 -25.67 12.90 17.76
N ASP A 117 -26.03 13.83 16.88
CA ASP A 117 -27.07 13.68 15.86
C ASP A 117 -26.53 13.21 14.50
N MET A 118 -25.28 12.76 14.45
CA MET A 118 -24.66 12.22 13.24
C MET A 118 -24.30 10.75 13.41
N VAL A 119 -24.34 10.00 12.32
CA VAL A 119 -23.96 8.58 12.29
C VAL A 119 -23.35 8.21 10.95
N SER A 120 -22.49 7.20 10.91
CA SER A 120 -21.96 6.70 9.63
C SER A 120 -22.69 5.43 9.18
N LEU A 121 -22.96 5.31 7.89
CA LEU A 121 -23.46 4.06 7.27
C LEU A 121 -22.31 3.13 6.88
N THR A 122 -21.08 3.64 6.85
CA THR A 122 -19.87 2.91 6.45
C THR A 122 -18.72 3.16 7.42
N HIS A 123 -17.70 2.32 7.35
CA HIS A 123 -16.40 2.62 7.94
C HIS A 123 -15.29 2.29 6.93
N PRO A 124 -14.18 3.01 6.98
CA PRO A 124 -13.02 2.71 6.16
C PRO A 124 -12.45 1.33 6.49
N ALA A 125 -11.89 0.66 5.48
CA ALA A 125 -11.21 -0.62 5.61
C ALA A 125 -10.03 -0.68 4.61
N GLY A 126 -8.84 -0.27 5.08
CA GLY A 126 -7.59 -0.30 4.31
C GLY A 126 -7.04 1.07 3.86
N GLU A 127 -5.94 1.01 3.10
CA GLU A 127 -5.10 2.15 2.67
C GLU A 127 -5.77 3.17 1.74
N TYR A 128 -5.15 4.36 1.64
CA TYR A 128 -5.59 5.47 0.80
C TYR A 128 -5.38 5.18 -0.69
N THR A 129 -6.39 5.49 -1.50
CA THR A 129 -6.29 5.51 -2.97
C THR A 129 -7.02 6.75 -3.51
N LEU A 130 -6.87 7.05 -4.81
CA LEU A 130 -7.65 8.11 -5.49
C LEU A 130 -9.17 7.93 -5.30
N TYR A 131 -9.61 6.69 -5.11
CA TYR A 131 -10.99 6.29 -4.82
C TYR A 131 -11.22 5.91 -3.35
N GLY A 132 -10.35 6.40 -2.47
CA GLY A 132 -10.06 5.92 -1.12
C GLY A 132 -11.28 5.69 -0.22
N PRO A 133 -11.04 5.12 0.98
CA PRO A 133 -12.12 4.67 1.84
C PRO A 133 -13.12 5.80 2.13
N GLN A 134 -14.42 5.47 2.03
CA GLN A 134 -15.49 6.45 2.10
C GLN A 134 -16.31 6.37 3.38
N TRP A 135 -16.47 7.53 4.00
CA TRP A 135 -17.40 7.78 5.08
C TRP A 135 -18.72 8.29 4.51
N TRP A 136 -19.80 7.59 4.83
CA TRP A 136 -21.16 7.98 4.47
C TRP A 136 -21.85 8.50 5.74
N LEU A 137 -21.59 9.76 6.04
CA LEU A 137 -22.04 10.40 7.28
C LEU A 137 -23.45 10.96 7.09
N VAL A 138 -24.40 10.52 7.91
CA VAL A 138 -25.78 10.99 7.92
C VAL A 138 -25.94 12.00 9.04
N ASP A 139 -26.43 13.19 8.71
CA ASP A 139 -26.90 14.17 9.69
C ASP A 139 -28.39 13.96 9.93
N CYS A 140 -28.75 13.42 11.11
CA CYS A 140 -30.13 13.15 11.48
C CYS A 140 -30.94 14.40 11.84
N LYS A 141 -30.35 15.61 11.84
CA LYS A 141 -31.12 16.86 11.92
C LYS A 141 -31.66 17.28 10.56
N THR A 142 -30.84 17.13 9.52
CA THR A 142 -31.16 17.63 8.18
C THR A 142 -31.59 16.52 7.21
N GLY A 143 -31.29 15.26 7.52
CA GLY A 143 -31.50 14.12 6.65
C GLY A 143 -30.53 14.06 5.47
N ARG A 144 -29.44 14.84 5.50
CA ARG A 144 -28.45 14.87 4.41
C ARG A 144 -27.32 13.87 4.65
N ILE A 145 -26.72 13.42 3.54
CA ILE A 145 -25.59 12.49 3.55
C ILE A 145 -24.35 13.21 3.08
N THR A 146 -23.30 13.25 3.90
CA THR A 146 -21.97 13.74 3.53
C THR A 146 -21.11 12.58 3.08
N LYS A 147 -20.57 12.68 1.86
CA LYS A 147 -19.64 11.71 1.28
C LYS A 147 -18.22 12.23 1.48
N TYR A 148 -17.49 11.67 2.44
CA TYR A 148 -16.12 12.06 2.74
C TYR A 148 -15.16 10.92 2.38
N ALA A 149 -14.23 11.19 1.45
CA ALA A 149 -13.16 10.27 1.09
C ALA A 149 -11.92 10.64 1.92
N GLY A 150 -11.46 9.71 2.76
CA GLY A 150 -10.30 9.95 3.62
C GLY A 150 -10.08 8.78 4.58
N PRO A 151 -8.81 8.40 4.84
CA PRO A 151 -8.51 7.32 5.75
C PRO A 151 -8.90 7.70 7.18
N PRO A 152 -9.09 6.72 8.08
CA PRO A 152 -9.12 6.99 9.50
C PRO A 152 -7.75 7.55 9.91
N ARG A 153 -7.75 8.67 10.61
CA ARG A 153 -6.57 9.44 10.99
C ARG A 153 -6.19 9.27 12.47
N GLY A 154 -7.04 8.62 13.25
CA GLY A 154 -6.80 8.32 14.66
C GLY A 154 -6.82 9.55 15.57
N GLU A 155 -6.37 9.37 16.81
CA GLU A 155 -6.50 10.38 17.87
C GLU A 155 -5.70 11.67 17.61
N GLY A 156 -4.57 11.57 16.92
CA GLY A 156 -3.66 12.69 16.70
C GLY A 156 -4.17 13.76 15.73
N LEU A 157 -5.17 13.47 14.91
CA LEU A 157 -5.66 14.34 13.82
C LEU A 157 -7.19 14.51 13.85
N GLY A 158 -7.82 14.33 15.01
CA GLY A 158 -9.29 14.44 15.17
C GLY A 158 -9.86 15.79 14.75
N GLU A 159 -9.18 16.90 15.08
CA GLU A 159 -9.61 18.25 14.69
C GLU A 159 -9.53 18.45 13.16
N GLU A 160 -8.54 17.85 12.51
CA GLU A 160 -8.38 17.91 11.06
C GLU A 160 -9.45 17.07 10.37
N PHE A 161 -9.73 15.85 10.85
CA PHE A 161 -10.87 15.07 10.39
C PHE A 161 -12.16 15.89 10.47
N GLU A 162 -12.43 16.54 11.61
CA GLU A 162 -13.62 17.38 11.77
C GLU A 162 -13.68 18.56 10.78
N ALA A 163 -12.54 19.20 10.54
CA ALA A 163 -12.45 20.30 9.58
C ALA A 163 -12.65 19.83 8.13
N GLU A 164 -12.14 18.64 7.78
CA GLU A 164 -12.16 18.12 6.41
C GLU A 164 -13.51 17.53 6.03
N TRP A 165 -14.12 16.67 6.86
CA TRP A 165 -15.42 16.08 6.49
C TRP A 165 -16.51 17.15 6.39
N LYS A 166 -16.40 18.26 7.12
CA LYS A 166 -17.34 19.40 7.01
C LYS A 166 -17.23 20.16 5.69
N LYS A 167 -16.10 20.07 5.00
CA LYS A 167 -15.91 20.65 3.65
C LYS A 167 -16.38 19.70 2.55
N ALA A 168 -16.53 18.42 2.88
CA ALA A 168 -16.91 17.39 1.93
C ALA A 168 -18.33 17.63 1.38
N PRO A 169 -18.61 17.17 0.14
CA PRO A 169 -19.90 17.40 -0.49
C PRO A 169 -21.02 16.68 0.28
N THR A 170 -22.16 17.38 0.40
CA THR A 170 -23.34 16.90 1.11
C THR A 170 -24.55 16.82 0.18
N TYR A 171 -25.26 15.70 0.22
CA TYR A 171 -26.26 15.31 -0.76
C TYR A 171 -27.63 15.12 -0.11
N ALA A 172 -28.69 15.27 -0.91
CA ALA A 172 -29.98 14.69 -0.56
C ALA A 172 -29.90 13.16 -0.70
N PRO A 173 -30.67 12.37 0.08
CA PRO A 173 -30.58 10.90 0.05
C PRO A 173 -30.75 10.30 -1.35
N VAL A 174 -31.72 10.80 -2.12
CA VAL A 174 -32.01 10.30 -3.47
C VAL A 174 -30.83 10.53 -4.41
N ASP A 175 -30.25 11.73 -4.40
CA ASP A 175 -29.11 12.08 -5.25
C ASP A 175 -27.87 11.27 -4.88
N PHE A 176 -27.61 11.11 -3.58
CA PHE A 176 -26.49 10.31 -3.08
C PHE A 176 -26.56 8.86 -3.55
N PHE A 177 -27.68 8.17 -3.29
CA PHE A 177 -27.83 6.76 -3.66
C PHE A 177 -27.89 6.56 -5.18
N GLN A 178 -28.40 7.54 -5.93
CA GLN A 178 -28.33 7.51 -7.38
C GLN A 178 -26.88 7.60 -7.87
N GLU A 179 -26.07 8.50 -7.30
CA GLU A 179 -24.65 8.66 -7.64
C GLU A 179 -23.88 7.36 -7.37
N VAL A 180 -23.90 6.84 -6.13
CA VAL A 180 -23.19 5.59 -5.78
C VAL A 180 -23.74 4.37 -6.51
N ALA A 181 -25.01 4.36 -6.89
CA ALA A 181 -25.53 3.30 -7.74
C ALA A 181 -24.97 3.40 -9.18
N THR A 182 -24.77 4.61 -9.73
CA THR A 182 -24.26 4.78 -11.11
C THR A 182 -22.78 4.44 -11.26
N MET A 183 -21.99 4.64 -10.20
CA MET A 183 -20.56 4.28 -10.22
C MET A 183 -20.36 2.75 -10.19
N LEU A 184 -21.31 1.98 -9.65
CA LEU A 184 -21.27 0.52 -9.63
C LEU A 184 -21.27 -0.07 -11.06
N GLY A 185 -20.16 -0.74 -11.40
CA GLY A 185 -19.93 -1.35 -12.70
C GLY A 185 -19.49 -0.37 -13.79
N LYS A 186 -19.19 0.87 -13.41
CA LYS A 186 -18.57 1.89 -14.24
C LYS A 186 -17.16 2.19 -13.75
N ASP A 187 -17.08 2.62 -12.49
CA ASP A 187 -15.86 3.10 -11.84
C ASP A 187 -15.35 2.08 -10.80
N TYR A 188 -16.16 1.07 -10.45
CA TYR A 188 -15.73 -0.05 -9.63
C TYR A 188 -16.55 -1.32 -9.87
N TYR A 189 -15.91 -2.47 -9.71
CA TYR A 189 -16.50 -3.79 -9.92
C TYR A 189 -16.42 -4.60 -8.64
N PRO A 190 -17.56 -5.12 -8.13
CA PRO A 190 -17.54 -5.94 -6.93
C PRO A 190 -16.92 -7.31 -7.26
N VAL A 191 -15.93 -7.74 -6.48
CA VAL A 191 -15.20 -9.00 -6.65
C VAL A 191 -15.56 -9.92 -5.50
N PRO A 192 -16.27 -11.04 -5.76
CA PRO A 192 -16.67 -11.95 -4.70
C PRO A 192 -15.48 -12.74 -4.14
N GLY A 193 -15.50 -12.99 -2.83
CA GLY A 193 -14.53 -13.88 -2.17
C GLY A 193 -14.82 -15.36 -2.41
N LEU A 194 -14.88 -15.79 -3.69
CA LEU A 194 -15.27 -17.17 -4.07
C LEU A 194 -14.17 -18.21 -3.81
N VAL A 195 -12.93 -17.75 -3.63
CA VAL A 195 -11.75 -18.61 -3.46
C VAL A 195 -11.23 -18.43 -2.05
N ASN A 196 -11.08 -19.54 -1.31
CA ASN A 196 -10.52 -19.53 0.04
C ASN A 196 -9.24 -18.68 0.10
N GLY A 197 -9.13 -17.74 1.04
CA GLY A 197 -7.97 -16.85 1.15
C GLY A 197 -8.00 -15.61 0.27
N ILE A 198 -8.97 -15.47 -0.64
CA ILE A 198 -9.23 -14.21 -1.37
C ILE A 198 -10.48 -13.57 -0.78
N GLU A 199 -10.35 -12.33 -0.36
CA GLU A 199 -11.43 -11.57 0.26
C GLU A 199 -12.39 -11.00 -0.79
N ALA A 200 -13.61 -10.69 -0.34
CA ALA A 200 -14.55 -9.95 -1.18
C ALA A 200 -14.18 -8.46 -1.16
N TYR A 201 -13.89 -7.87 -2.31
CA TYR A 201 -13.47 -6.48 -2.42
C TYR A 201 -14.10 -5.77 -3.61
N PHE A 202 -13.79 -4.50 -3.80
CA PHE A 202 -14.18 -3.73 -4.98
C PHE A 202 -12.93 -3.34 -5.74
N CYS A 203 -12.89 -3.71 -7.01
CA CYS A 203 -11.79 -3.45 -7.93
C CYS A 203 -12.05 -2.14 -8.67
N THR A 204 -11.03 -1.30 -8.80
CA THR A 204 -11.04 -0.02 -9.51
C THR A 204 -10.27 -0.15 -10.85
N PRO A 205 -10.68 0.53 -11.93
CA PRO A 205 -10.07 0.38 -13.27
C PRO A 205 -8.57 0.73 -13.37
N ASP A 206 -8.00 1.37 -12.36
CA ASP A 206 -6.63 1.88 -12.28
C ASP A 206 -5.55 0.79 -12.09
N ARG A 207 -5.91 -0.48 -11.86
CA ARG A 207 -4.93 -1.58 -11.76
C ARG A 207 -4.91 -2.46 -13.02
N ARG A 208 -3.71 -2.87 -13.47
CA ARG A 208 -3.50 -3.79 -14.62
C ARG A 208 -4.33 -5.09 -14.49
N GLU A 209 -4.58 -5.56 -13.26
CA GLU A 209 -5.41 -6.72 -12.94
C GLU A 209 -6.93 -6.48 -13.11
N SER A 210 -7.37 -5.23 -13.00
CA SER A 210 -8.77 -4.80 -13.11
C SER A 210 -9.31 -4.96 -14.52
N THR A 211 -8.44 -4.87 -15.53
CA THR A 211 -8.79 -5.02 -16.95
C THR A 211 -9.38 -6.41 -17.23
N MET A 212 -8.81 -7.47 -16.66
CA MET A 212 -9.31 -8.84 -16.88
C MET A 212 -10.64 -9.08 -16.16
N MET A 213 -10.81 -8.56 -14.94
CA MET A 213 -12.09 -8.67 -14.22
C MET A 213 -13.19 -7.89 -14.92
N TYR A 214 -12.88 -6.70 -15.42
CA TYR A 214 -13.78 -5.90 -16.24
C TYR A 214 -14.23 -6.68 -17.49
N GLN A 215 -13.30 -7.30 -18.22
CA GLN A 215 -13.62 -8.13 -19.37
C GLN A 215 -14.54 -9.30 -19.01
N ILE A 216 -14.32 -9.97 -17.87
CA ILE A 216 -15.20 -11.05 -17.40
C ILE A 216 -16.64 -10.54 -17.17
N TYR A 217 -16.81 -9.37 -16.55
CA TYR A 217 -18.11 -8.74 -16.38
C TYR A 217 -18.78 -8.44 -17.73
N MET A 218 -18.05 -7.80 -18.64
CA MET A 218 -18.56 -7.42 -19.97
C MET A 218 -18.93 -8.64 -20.82
N LEU A 219 -18.10 -9.68 -20.85
CA LEU A 219 -18.35 -10.94 -21.57
C LEU A 219 -19.53 -11.72 -20.99
N ALA A 220 -19.85 -11.51 -19.71
CA ALA A 220 -21.06 -12.04 -19.10
C ALA A 220 -22.31 -11.19 -19.40
N GLY A 221 -22.20 -10.07 -20.13
CA GLY A 221 -23.33 -9.22 -20.52
C GLY A 221 -23.57 -8.01 -19.61
N TRP A 222 -22.57 -7.63 -18.81
CA TRP A 222 -22.60 -6.36 -18.08
C TRP A 222 -22.50 -5.20 -19.07
N GLN A 223 -23.21 -4.11 -18.81
CA GLN A 223 -23.19 -2.89 -19.63
C GLN A 223 -22.50 -1.78 -18.84
N HIS A 224 -21.41 -1.27 -19.40
CA HIS A 224 -20.63 -0.19 -18.81
C HIS A 224 -21.53 1.01 -18.44
N GLY A 225 -21.47 1.46 -17.18
CA GLY A 225 -22.28 2.58 -16.67
C GLY A 225 -23.77 2.30 -16.44
N ARG A 226 -24.29 1.16 -16.89
CA ARG A 226 -25.72 0.81 -16.78
C ARG A 226 -25.98 -0.37 -15.86
N GLY A 227 -24.97 -1.21 -15.61
CA GLY A 227 -25.08 -2.38 -14.77
C GLY A 227 -25.40 -3.64 -15.57
N PRO A 228 -26.10 -4.63 -15.00
CA PRO A 228 -26.42 -5.87 -15.71
C PRO A 228 -27.33 -5.58 -16.91
N GLY A 229 -26.89 -5.95 -18.12
CA GLY A 229 -27.70 -5.87 -19.32
C GLY A 229 -28.84 -6.92 -19.33
N PRO A 230 -29.76 -6.86 -20.31
CA PRO A 230 -30.86 -7.83 -20.44
C PRO A 230 -30.40 -9.27 -20.67
N TYR A 231 -29.13 -9.46 -21.03
CA TYR A 231 -28.49 -10.76 -21.26
C TYR A 231 -27.40 -11.07 -20.23
N PHE A 232 -27.35 -10.35 -19.11
CA PHE A 232 -26.33 -10.58 -18.09
C PHE A 232 -26.48 -11.97 -17.45
N ASP A 233 -25.52 -12.84 -17.72
CA ASP A 233 -25.42 -14.16 -17.10
C ASP A 233 -24.58 -14.07 -15.83
N ARG A 234 -25.26 -13.77 -14.73
CA ARG A 234 -24.66 -13.66 -13.39
C ARG A 234 -23.90 -14.92 -12.98
N GLU A 235 -24.42 -16.10 -13.31
CA GLU A 235 -23.83 -17.36 -12.88
C GLU A 235 -22.57 -17.68 -13.70
N LYS A 236 -22.58 -17.39 -15.00
CA LYS A 236 -21.38 -17.45 -15.84
C LYS A 236 -20.32 -16.48 -15.34
N CYS A 237 -20.68 -15.22 -15.08
CA CYS A 237 -19.78 -14.20 -14.55
C CYS A 237 -19.11 -14.68 -13.25
N ARG A 238 -19.90 -15.22 -12.32
CA ARG A 238 -19.43 -15.77 -11.04
C ARG A 238 -18.40 -16.87 -11.25
N LYS A 239 -18.69 -17.84 -12.14
CA LYS A 239 -17.79 -18.96 -12.43
C LYS A 239 -16.49 -18.50 -13.08
N ASP A 240 -16.57 -17.60 -14.04
CA ASP A 240 -15.39 -17.08 -14.75
C ASP A 240 -14.48 -16.28 -13.78
N LEU A 241 -15.08 -15.49 -12.87
CA LEU A 241 -14.35 -14.82 -11.79
C LEU A 241 -13.70 -15.83 -10.84
N GLU A 242 -14.40 -16.88 -10.42
CA GLU A 242 -13.83 -17.90 -9.54
C GLU A 242 -12.62 -18.59 -10.18
N VAL A 243 -12.71 -18.94 -11.47
CA VAL A 243 -11.60 -19.54 -12.22
C VAL A 243 -10.41 -18.60 -12.29
N PHE A 244 -10.65 -17.33 -12.65
CA PHE A 244 -9.60 -16.31 -12.71
C PHE A 244 -8.90 -16.11 -11.36
N LEU A 245 -9.67 -15.94 -10.28
CA LEU A 245 -9.14 -15.75 -8.92
C LEU A 245 -8.36 -16.97 -8.42
N ARG A 246 -8.79 -18.19 -8.77
CA ARG A 246 -8.09 -19.42 -8.41
C ARG A 246 -6.75 -19.53 -9.14
N ASP A 247 -6.74 -19.23 -10.43
CA ASP A 247 -5.53 -19.24 -11.26
C ASP A 247 -4.52 -18.18 -10.78
N GLN A 248 -4.99 -16.97 -10.43
CA GLN A 248 -4.17 -15.95 -9.77
C GLN A 248 -3.53 -16.47 -8.48
N LYS A 249 -4.34 -17.02 -7.57
CA LYS A 249 -3.84 -17.59 -6.31
C LYS A 249 -2.85 -18.73 -6.53
N GLU A 250 -3.09 -19.58 -7.52
CA GLU A 250 -2.18 -20.66 -7.86
C GLU A 250 -0.85 -20.14 -8.43
N ARG A 251 -0.88 -19.11 -9.29
CA ARG A 251 0.33 -18.45 -9.77
C ARG A 251 1.13 -17.86 -8.61
N GLU A 252 0.49 -17.11 -7.72
CA GLU A 252 1.13 -16.58 -6.52
C GLU A 252 1.67 -17.69 -5.60
N SER A 253 0.92 -18.76 -5.40
CA SER A 253 1.35 -19.91 -4.60
C SER A 253 2.53 -20.64 -5.22
N ARG A 254 2.57 -20.78 -6.56
CA ARG A 254 3.72 -21.34 -7.28
C ARG A 254 4.93 -20.43 -7.15
N LYS A 255 4.76 -19.11 -7.33
CA LYS A 255 5.81 -18.12 -7.07
C LYS A 255 6.36 -18.26 -5.65
N ARG A 256 5.50 -18.27 -4.63
CA ARG A 256 5.87 -18.46 -3.22
C ARG A 256 6.54 -19.82 -2.96
N LYS A 257 6.06 -20.91 -3.52
CA LYS A 257 6.67 -22.24 -3.36
C LYS A 257 8.03 -22.34 -4.06
N ALA A 258 8.17 -21.71 -5.22
CA ALA A 258 9.45 -21.62 -5.90
C ALA A 258 10.44 -20.80 -5.07
N GLU A 259 9.99 -19.68 -4.51
CA GLU A 259 10.77 -18.82 -3.63
C GLU A 259 11.17 -19.51 -2.32
N ILE A 260 10.25 -20.24 -1.66
CA ILE A 260 10.53 -21.03 -0.46
C ILE A 260 11.46 -22.21 -0.76
N ALA A 261 11.23 -22.95 -1.85
CA ALA A 261 12.08 -24.07 -2.25
C ALA A 261 13.49 -23.59 -2.64
N ARG A 262 13.61 -22.37 -3.17
CA ARG A 262 14.89 -21.69 -3.43
C ARG A 262 15.58 -21.34 -2.11
N HIS A 263 14.84 -20.80 -1.14
CA HIS A 263 15.36 -20.51 0.21
C HIS A 263 15.77 -21.74 1.01
N GLU A 264 15.06 -22.87 0.90
CA GLU A 264 15.39 -24.10 1.62
C GLU A 264 16.65 -24.79 1.05
N ARG A 265 16.87 -24.72 -0.27
CA ARG A 265 18.07 -25.27 -0.93
C ARG A 265 19.36 -24.49 -0.63
N GLN A 266 19.26 -23.22 -0.21
CA GLN A 266 20.39 -22.36 0.16
C GLN A 266 21.14 -22.79 1.45
N THR A 267 20.70 -23.83 2.18
CA THR A 267 21.25 -24.18 3.51
C THR A 267 22.35 -25.26 3.55
N ARG A 268 23.16 -25.44 2.49
CA ARG A 268 24.37 -26.31 2.54
C ARG A 268 25.66 -25.58 2.18
N PRO A 269 26.78 -25.86 2.90
CA PRO A 269 27.94 -24.98 2.88
C PRO A 269 28.95 -25.39 1.80
N THR A 270 29.38 -24.43 0.97
CA THR A 270 30.73 -24.18 0.39
C THR A 270 30.57 -23.41 -0.93
N GLN A 271 31.46 -22.53 -1.40
CA GLN A 271 32.85 -22.21 -1.07
C GLN A 271 33.09 -20.74 -1.50
N THR A 272 33.61 -19.91 -0.60
CA THR A 272 33.70 -18.45 -0.73
C THR A 272 34.95 -17.95 -1.46
N ASN A 273 34.80 -16.85 -2.22
CA ASN A 273 35.88 -15.88 -2.38
C ASN A 273 36.29 -15.33 -1.01
N ASN A 274 37.60 -15.27 -0.78
CA ASN A 274 38.26 -15.27 0.53
C ASN A 274 37.58 -14.36 1.60
N PRO A 275 36.95 -14.91 2.67
CA PRO A 275 36.32 -14.13 3.75
C PRO A 275 37.32 -13.33 4.62
N ALA A 276 38.58 -13.21 4.20
CA ALA A 276 39.66 -12.58 4.94
C ALA A 276 39.75 -11.05 4.75
N THR A 277 38.94 -10.43 3.89
CA THR A 277 38.97 -8.97 3.61
C THR A 277 38.07 -8.14 4.51
N TYR A 278 37.03 -8.73 5.11
CA TYR A 278 36.10 -8.04 6.00
C TYR A 278 36.38 -8.44 7.45
N SER A 279 36.43 -7.46 8.36
CA SER A 279 36.53 -7.75 9.78
C SER A 279 35.22 -8.36 10.29
N ASP A 280 35.30 -9.29 11.24
CA ASP A 280 34.13 -9.78 11.96
C ASP A 280 33.51 -8.62 12.78
N GLY A 281 32.28 -8.24 12.45
CA GLY A 281 31.48 -7.25 13.17
C GLY A 281 31.31 -5.92 12.43
N TYR A 282 30.82 -4.91 13.17
CA TYR A 282 30.52 -3.58 12.63
C TYR A 282 31.78 -2.79 12.25
N ASP A 283 31.84 -2.40 10.97
CA ASP A 283 32.77 -1.40 10.45
C ASP A 283 31.97 -0.34 9.67
N ARG A 284 32.02 0.90 10.16
CA ARG A 284 31.34 2.05 9.55
C ARG A 284 31.82 2.29 8.13
N ASP A 285 33.14 2.24 7.92
CA ASP A 285 33.75 2.67 6.67
C ASP A 285 33.44 1.65 5.55
N VAL A 286 33.23 0.37 5.90
CA VAL A 286 32.72 -0.66 4.98
C VAL A 286 31.31 -0.31 4.49
N ILE A 287 30.40 0.07 5.39
CA ILE A 287 29.02 0.44 5.02
C ILE A 287 29.01 1.72 4.19
N VAL A 288 29.74 2.76 4.63
CA VAL A 288 29.85 4.05 3.94
C VAL A 288 30.41 3.85 2.54
N THR A 289 31.52 3.13 2.41
CA THR A 289 32.16 2.86 1.10
C THR A 289 31.28 2.01 0.21
N GLY A 290 30.63 0.98 0.77
CA GLY A 290 29.71 0.12 0.03
C GLY A 290 28.51 0.88 -0.55
N LEU A 291 27.82 1.66 0.28
CA LEU A 291 26.68 2.47 -0.17
C LEU A 291 27.10 3.56 -1.15
N THR A 292 28.26 4.21 -0.91
CA THR A 292 28.82 5.21 -1.83
C THR A 292 29.08 4.62 -3.21
N ARG A 293 29.77 3.48 -3.27
CA ARG A 293 30.04 2.78 -4.54
C ARG A 293 28.74 2.39 -5.25
N TYR A 294 27.73 1.99 -4.49
CA TYR A 294 26.42 1.64 -5.05
C TYR A 294 25.75 2.85 -5.72
N TYR A 295 25.60 3.97 -5.02
CA TYR A 295 25.01 5.19 -5.58
C TYR A 295 25.83 5.74 -6.76
N GLU A 296 27.16 5.73 -6.67
CA GLU A 296 28.02 6.15 -7.78
C GLU A 296 27.86 5.25 -9.00
N THR A 297 27.66 3.95 -8.81
CA THR A 297 27.41 3.02 -9.91
C THR A 297 26.05 3.30 -10.56
N LEU A 298 25.00 3.54 -9.78
CA LEU A 298 23.69 3.97 -10.30
C LEU A 298 23.79 5.29 -11.09
N ALA A 299 24.55 6.27 -10.62
CA ALA A 299 24.76 7.54 -11.33
C ALA A 299 25.56 7.38 -12.64
N GLN A 300 26.50 6.43 -12.67
CA GLN A 300 27.26 6.09 -13.88
C GLN A 300 26.40 5.41 -14.93
N MET A 301 25.37 4.67 -14.51
CA MET A 301 24.36 4.09 -15.38
C MET A 301 23.41 5.16 -15.94
N ALA A 302 22.55 4.76 -16.88
CA ALA A 302 21.57 5.62 -17.51
C ALA A 302 20.33 5.84 -16.62
N TYR A 303 20.56 6.35 -15.41
CA TYR A 303 19.54 6.53 -14.37
C TYR A 303 19.53 7.98 -13.86
N PHE A 304 19.96 8.27 -12.62
CA PHE A 304 20.03 9.65 -12.11
C PHE A 304 21.40 10.31 -12.36
N PRO A 305 21.51 11.66 -12.32
CA PRO A 305 22.78 12.36 -12.45
C PRO A 305 23.63 12.29 -11.17
N ALA A 306 24.96 12.27 -11.33
CA ALA A 306 25.89 12.23 -10.19
C ALA A 306 25.77 13.45 -9.23
N SER A 307 25.24 14.58 -9.72
CA SER A 307 24.96 15.76 -8.89
C SER A 307 23.91 15.52 -7.82
N LEU A 308 23.10 14.46 -7.95
CA LEU A 308 22.11 14.07 -6.96
C LEU A 308 22.77 13.48 -5.69
N ILE A 309 24.00 12.97 -5.79
CA ILE A 309 24.70 12.38 -4.65
C ILE A 309 25.38 13.48 -3.85
N GLN A 310 24.96 13.62 -2.60
CA GLN A 310 25.57 14.53 -1.64
C GLN A 310 26.52 13.77 -0.70
N TYR A 311 27.71 14.34 -0.53
CA TYR A 311 28.76 13.78 0.29
C TYR A 311 29.03 14.66 1.51
N PRO A 312 29.33 14.06 2.68
CA PRO A 312 29.73 14.83 3.84
C PRO A 312 31.05 15.56 3.58
N THR A 313 31.04 16.89 3.67
CA THR A 313 32.24 17.70 3.49
C THR A 313 33.26 17.37 4.57
N GLY A 314 34.48 16.98 4.19
CA GLY A 314 35.52 16.55 5.13
C GLY A 314 35.27 15.16 5.74
N GLY A 315 34.38 14.36 5.14
CA GLY A 315 34.10 12.98 5.54
C GLY A 315 33.08 12.83 6.66
N ARG A 316 32.57 13.94 7.23
CA ARG A 316 31.50 13.91 8.25
C ARG A 316 30.56 15.11 8.13
N TRP A 317 29.26 14.88 8.18
CA TRP A 317 28.24 15.94 8.23
C TRP A 317 28.35 16.76 9.53
N GLY A 318 28.41 18.08 9.35
CA GLY A 318 28.46 19.07 10.43
C GLY A 318 27.16 19.13 11.23
N ASP A 319 27.19 19.79 12.38
CA ASP A 319 26.00 19.98 13.23
C ASP A 319 24.97 20.95 12.64
N ASP A 320 25.37 21.68 11.60
CA ASP A 320 24.60 22.66 10.82
C ASP A 320 23.92 22.07 9.57
N ALA A 321 24.28 20.84 9.20
CA ALA A 321 23.71 20.13 8.05
C ALA A 321 23.04 18.80 8.46
N PHE A 322 23.54 18.17 9.53
CA PHE A 322 22.96 16.97 10.09
C PHE A 322 21.78 17.30 11.00
N LEU A 323 20.90 16.32 11.24
CA LEU A 323 19.78 16.47 12.17
C LEU A 323 20.21 17.02 13.55
N PRO A 324 19.46 18.00 14.09
CA PRO A 324 19.65 18.50 15.44
C PRO A 324 19.61 17.41 16.53
N ALA A 325 20.40 17.60 17.59
CA ALA A 325 20.60 16.60 18.65
C ALA A 325 19.33 16.24 19.42
N ASP A 326 18.37 17.16 19.54
CA ASP A 326 17.05 16.91 20.11
C ASP A 326 16.19 16.01 19.23
N LYS A 327 16.22 16.20 17.90
CA LYS A 327 15.53 15.33 16.93
C LYS A 327 16.11 13.92 16.89
N ILE A 328 17.44 13.80 16.91
CA ILE A 328 18.12 12.50 17.00
C ILE A 328 17.67 11.73 18.25
N LYS A 329 17.53 12.42 19.39
CA LYS A 329 17.07 11.78 20.64
C LYS A 329 15.65 11.21 20.51
N LEU A 330 14.78 11.83 19.72
CA LEU A 330 13.43 11.32 19.46
C LEU A 330 13.45 10.01 18.67
N LEU A 331 14.40 9.85 17.74
CA LEU A 331 14.60 8.60 17.00
C LEU A 331 15.12 7.45 17.87
N GLY A 332 15.69 7.77 19.04
CA GLY A 332 16.14 6.77 20.01
C GLY A 332 17.37 5.96 19.59
N PHE A 333 18.11 6.44 18.59
CA PHE A 333 19.34 5.83 18.09
C PHE A 333 20.49 5.92 19.10
N ASN A 334 21.39 4.93 19.05
CA ASN A 334 22.63 4.94 19.83
C ASN A 334 23.74 5.77 19.12
N GLU A 335 24.85 6.02 19.82
CA GLU A 335 25.95 6.83 19.29
C GLU A 335 26.59 6.24 18.03
N ARG A 336 26.59 4.91 17.85
CA ARG A 336 27.16 4.26 16.66
C ARG A 336 26.32 4.52 15.42
N VAL A 337 24.99 4.43 15.55
CA VAL A 337 24.06 4.79 14.47
C VAL A 337 24.22 6.26 14.11
N VAL A 338 24.27 7.15 15.10
CA VAL A 338 24.46 8.59 14.86
C VAL A 338 25.78 8.88 14.16
N ASP A 339 26.85 8.19 14.57
CA ASP A 339 28.15 8.30 13.91
C ASP A 339 28.09 7.78 12.46
N LEU A 340 27.46 6.62 12.20
CA LEU A 340 27.25 6.09 10.84
C LEU A 340 26.52 7.10 9.95
N LEU A 341 25.36 7.58 10.37
CA LEU A 341 24.51 8.50 9.60
C LEU A 341 25.27 9.79 9.22
N ARG A 342 26.17 10.26 10.07
CA ARG A 342 27.00 11.43 9.76
C ARG A 342 28.07 11.19 8.69
N HIS A 343 28.32 9.95 8.30
CA HIS A 343 29.32 9.61 7.27
C HIS A 343 28.68 9.06 5.99
N LEU A 344 27.38 8.76 5.99
CA LEU A 344 26.71 8.24 4.79
C LEU A 344 26.60 9.30 3.69
N PRO A 345 26.69 8.89 2.42
CA PRO A 345 26.18 9.70 1.32
C PRO A 345 24.65 9.74 1.35
N TYR A 346 24.06 10.85 0.93
CA TYR A 346 22.61 11.01 0.81
C TYR A 346 22.25 11.41 -0.61
N LEU A 347 21.09 10.98 -1.10
CA LEU A 347 20.52 11.52 -2.34
C LEU A 347 19.80 12.84 -2.02
N ASP A 348 20.02 13.82 -2.87
CA ASP A 348 19.32 15.11 -2.84
C ASP A 348 17.90 14.96 -3.42
N ILE A 349 17.10 16.00 -3.22
CA ILE A 349 15.80 16.14 -3.85
C ILE A 349 15.99 16.66 -5.28
N ASP A 350 15.42 15.95 -6.25
CA ASP A 350 15.36 16.44 -7.63
C ASP A 350 14.11 17.28 -7.85
N GLU A 351 14.20 18.58 -7.60
CA GLU A 351 13.09 19.55 -7.77
C GLU A 351 12.55 19.62 -9.22
N SER A 352 13.27 19.03 -10.19
CA SER A 352 12.78 18.91 -11.57
C SER A 352 11.81 17.74 -11.77
N HIS A 353 11.54 16.96 -10.72
CA HIS A 353 10.59 15.85 -10.71
C HIS A 353 9.47 16.09 -9.69
N GLU A 354 8.22 15.93 -10.11
CA GLU A 354 7.04 16.22 -9.27
C GLU A 354 7.02 15.44 -7.94
N ASP A 355 7.56 14.22 -7.93
CA ASP A 355 7.63 13.36 -6.73
C ASP A 355 8.97 13.41 -6.00
N ASN A 356 9.96 14.16 -6.51
CA ASN A 356 11.25 14.43 -5.85
C ASN A 356 12.10 13.21 -5.45
N CYS A 357 11.70 11.97 -5.78
CA CYS A 357 12.32 10.73 -5.28
C CYS A 357 12.84 9.82 -6.40
N TRP A 358 14.00 9.21 -6.16
CA TRP A 358 14.62 8.19 -7.02
C TRP A 358 14.69 6.86 -6.28
N SER A 359 14.18 5.79 -6.90
CA SER A 359 14.23 4.46 -6.33
C SER A 359 15.67 3.96 -6.26
N VAL A 360 16.08 3.42 -5.11
CA VAL A 360 17.41 2.82 -4.95
C VAL A 360 17.40 1.33 -5.21
N ASN A 361 16.27 0.63 -5.01
CA ASN A 361 16.10 -0.77 -5.40
C ASN A 361 14.61 -1.10 -5.53
N GLY A 362 14.17 -1.72 -6.61
CA GLY A 362 12.73 -1.91 -6.86
C GLY A 362 12.00 -0.56 -6.76
N ARG A 363 11.14 -0.44 -5.74
CA ARG A 363 10.40 0.79 -5.36
C ARG A 363 10.87 1.44 -4.06
N SER A 364 11.96 0.95 -3.46
CA SER A 364 12.52 1.50 -2.24
C SER A 364 13.18 2.84 -2.50
N GLU A 365 12.96 3.80 -1.59
CA GLU A 365 13.60 5.12 -1.65
C GLU A 365 14.73 5.23 -0.62
N SER A 366 15.71 6.12 -0.85
CA SER A 366 16.78 6.36 0.12
C SER A 366 16.28 7.14 1.33
N GLN A 367 16.68 6.74 2.54
CA GLN A 367 16.34 7.48 3.75
C GLN A 367 17.36 8.60 4.01
N ARG A 368 16.89 9.85 4.03
CA ARG A 368 17.72 11.05 4.26
C ARG A 368 17.62 11.54 5.71
N TYR A 369 18.75 11.65 6.42
CA TYR A 369 18.83 12.12 7.82
C TYR A 369 19.56 13.46 7.96
N LEU A 370 19.32 14.38 7.03
CA LEU A 370 19.86 15.75 7.05
C LEU A 370 18.81 16.75 7.54
N GLU A 371 19.26 17.90 8.05
CA GLU A 371 18.40 18.94 8.60
C GLU A 371 17.47 19.55 7.56
N ASP A 372 17.77 19.45 6.27
CA ASP A 372 16.95 19.97 5.19
C ASP A 372 15.82 19.03 4.74
N ASN A 373 15.68 17.83 5.32
CA ASN A 373 14.60 16.90 4.98
C ASN A 373 13.25 17.37 5.58
N PRO A 374 12.30 17.89 4.78
CA PRO A 374 11.06 18.45 5.30
C PRO A 374 10.16 17.40 5.94
N MET A 375 10.05 16.21 5.33
CA MET A 375 9.23 15.09 5.82
C MET A 375 9.70 14.62 7.19
N LEU A 376 11.02 14.44 7.35
CA LEU A 376 11.58 14.04 8.64
C LEU A 376 11.45 15.15 9.70
N ASN A 377 11.53 16.42 9.30
CA ASN A 377 11.41 17.55 10.21
C ASN A 377 9.99 17.79 10.74
N GLU A 378 8.98 17.58 9.89
CA GLU A 378 7.57 17.73 10.26
C GLU A 378 7.16 16.68 11.30
N GLU A 379 7.62 15.44 11.11
CA GLU A 379 7.30 14.31 11.97
C GLU A 379 8.10 14.27 13.28
N LEU A 380 9.34 14.79 13.30
CA LEU A 380 10.19 14.83 14.49
C LEU A 380 9.91 16.07 15.37
N SER A 381 8.69 16.14 15.92
CA SER A 381 8.32 17.11 16.96
C SER A 381 8.04 16.43 18.31
N ALA A 382 8.33 17.15 19.40
CA ALA A 382 8.18 16.64 20.75
C ALA A 382 6.71 16.26 21.03
N GLY A 383 6.46 14.97 21.28
CA GLY A 383 5.12 14.41 21.51
C GLY A 383 4.49 13.71 20.30
N LYS A 384 5.05 13.85 19.10
CA LYS A 384 4.57 13.17 17.88
C LYS A 384 5.42 11.96 17.47
N ALA A 385 6.73 11.97 17.70
CA ALA A 385 7.65 10.91 17.26
C ALA A 385 7.55 9.61 18.09
N THR A 386 6.48 8.85 17.88
CA THR A 386 6.30 7.48 18.41
C THR A 386 6.68 6.44 17.34
N PRO A 387 6.97 5.18 17.72
CA PRO A 387 7.17 4.11 16.73
C PRO A 387 6.01 3.97 15.73
N ALA A 388 4.76 4.05 16.21
CA ALA A 388 3.57 3.95 15.37
C ALA A 388 3.45 5.10 14.37
N SER A 389 3.77 6.33 14.77
CA SER A 389 3.75 7.48 13.84
C SER A 389 4.92 7.45 12.85
N LEU A 390 6.11 7.00 13.26
CA LEU A 390 7.23 6.84 12.34
C LEU A 390 6.93 5.78 11.27
N TYR A 391 6.22 4.71 11.65
CA TYR A 391 5.69 3.72 10.71
C TYR A 391 4.61 4.31 9.80
N ALA A 392 3.59 4.96 10.36
CA ALA A 392 2.46 5.51 9.61
C ALA A 392 2.86 6.57 8.57
N ASN A 393 4.00 7.23 8.77
CA ASN A 393 4.55 8.22 7.83
C ASN A 393 5.67 7.65 6.94
N GLY A 394 5.84 6.32 6.88
CA GLY A 394 6.79 5.68 5.98
C GLY A 394 8.27 5.97 6.30
N LEU A 395 8.60 6.29 7.55
CA LEU A 395 9.99 6.51 8.00
C LEU A 395 10.61 5.24 8.60
N PHE A 396 9.78 4.34 9.14
CA PHE A 396 10.19 3.09 9.77
C PHE A 396 9.39 1.91 9.20
N PRO A 397 9.99 0.72 9.10
CA PRO A 397 9.34 -0.47 8.54
C PRO A 397 8.27 -1.07 9.45
N PHE A 398 8.27 -0.74 10.74
CA PHE A 398 7.44 -1.42 11.75
C PHE A 398 6.84 -0.44 12.76
N PRO A 399 5.60 -0.67 13.24
CA PRO A 399 5.02 0.10 14.34
C PRO A 399 5.64 -0.23 15.70
N GLU A 400 6.38 -1.33 15.84
CA GLU A 400 7.12 -1.70 17.04
C GLU A 400 8.39 -0.87 17.22
N LYS A 401 8.77 -0.61 18.48
CA LYS A 401 10.02 0.08 18.80
C LYS A 401 11.23 -0.78 18.44
N MET A 402 11.96 -0.39 17.40
CA MET A 402 13.22 -1.04 17.02
C MET A 402 14.32 -0.86 18.08
N PRO A 403 15.25 -1.83 18.20
CA PRO A 403 16.47 -1.65 18.99
C PRO A 403 17.27 -0.43 18.52
N ASN A 404 17.90 0.29 19.45
CA ASN A 404 18.61 1.55 19.19
C ASN A 404 19.85 1.43 18.28
N GLY A 405 20.28 0.20 17.96
CA GLY A 405 21.38 -0.07 17.03
C GLY A 405 20.93 -0.40 15.61
N LEU A 406 19.61 -0.46 15.37
CA LEU A 406 19.02 -0.66 14.05
C LEU A 406 18.63 0.69 13.44
N VAL A 407 18.93 0.87 12.16
CA VAL A 407 18.57 2.09 11.42
C VAL A 407 18.16 1.76 9.98
N PRO A 408 16.97 2.18 9.52
CA PRO A 408 16.61 2.05 8.12
C PRO A 408 17.40 3.07 7.28
N ILE A 409 17.95 2.64 6.15
CA ILE A 409 18.69 3.49 5.22
C ILE A 409 18.04 3.56 3.83
N ALA A 410 17.11 2.65 3.56
CA ALA A 410 16.22 2.68 2.40
C ALA A 410 14.90 1.99 2.73
N GLY A 411 13.80 2.38 2.08
CA GLY A 411 12.50 1.75 2.20
C GLY A 411 11.34 2.69 1.86
N ARG A 412 10.16 2.11 1.61
CA ARG A 412 8.85 2.78 1.50
C ARG A 412 7.74 1.75 1.72
N GLU A 413 6.47 2.16 1.67
CA GLU A 413 5.31 1.30 1.96
C GLU A 413 5.24 0.04 1.07
N ASP A 414 5.67 0.11 -0.19
CA ASP A 414 5.66 -0.98 -1.18
C ASP A 414 7.07 -1.42 -1.64
N GLY A 415 8.11 -0.99 -0.94
CA GLY A 415 9.51 -1.28 -1.25
C GLY A 415 10.20 -2.20 -0.23
N GLU A 416 11.35 -2.74 -0.61
CA GLU A 416 12.26 -3.41 0.31
C GLU A 416 12.92 -2.42 1.28
N TRP A 417 12.83 -2.70 2.56
CA TRP A 417 13.52 -1.96 3.61
C TRP A 417 14.92 -2.50 3.84
N TRP A 418 15.91 -1.60 3.83
CA TRP A 418 17.29 -1.92 4.20
C TRP A 418 17.59 -1.35 5.56
N ILE A 419 17.81 -2.23 6.54
CA ILE A 419 18.03 -1.85 7.94
C ILE A 419 19.43 -2.28 8.37
N ILE A 420 20.26 -1.32 8.77
CA ILE A 420 21.61 -1.61 9.26
C ILE A 420 21.58 -1.94 10.74
N ASP A 421 22.15 -3.08 11.13
CA ASP A 421 22.48 -3.41 12.51
C ASP A 421 23.93 -3.02 12.82
N THR A 422 24.10 -1.88 13.50
CA THR A 422 25.41 -1.36 13.92
C THR A 422 26.04 -2.11 15.10
N ASN A 423 25.32 -3.05 15.71
CA ASN A 423 25.90 -3.95 16.72
C ASN A 423 26.54 -5.17 16.07
N ALA A 424 25.93 -5.69 15.00
CA ALA A 424 26.38 -6.90 14.32
C ALA A 424 27.21 -6.64 13.04
N GLY A 425 27.12 -5.44 12.44
CA GLY A 425 27.74 -5.15 11.14
C GLY A 425 27.00 -5.80 9.97
N THR A 426 25.68 -5.94 10.10
CA THR A 426 24.82 -6.63 9.14
C THR A 426 23.75 -5.71 8.57
N VAL A 427 23.19 -6.09 7.42
CA VAL A 427 22.03 -5.49 6.78
C VAL A 427 20.88 -6.48 6.86
N ILE A 428 19.73 -6.03 7.31
CA ILE A 428 18.47 -6.76 7.26
C ILE A 428 17.70 -6.21 6.06
N VAL A 429 17.39 -7.09 5.10
CA VAL A 429 16.54 -6.75 3.96
C VAL A 429 15.15 -7.29 4.24
N TYR A 430 14.21 -6.39 4.52
CA TYR A 430 12.84 -6.70 4.88
C TYR A 430 11.88 -6.27 3.78
N ASP A 431 11.01 -7.17 3.35
CA ASP A 431 9.95 -6.88 2.38
C ASP A 431 8.60 -6.83 3.11
N ALA A 432 7.88 -5.73 2.95
CA ALA A 432 6.63 -5.45 3.65
C ALA A 432 5.58 -6.50 3.25
N GLY A 433 5.28 -7.41 4.19
CA GLY A 433 4.32 -8.50 3.99
C GLY A 433 4.93 -9.90 3.84
N ASN A 434 6.26 -10.06 3.87
CA ASN A 434 6.90 -11.37 3.73
C ASN A 434 7.83 -11.74 4.92
N LYS A 435 7.38 -12.69 5.75
CA LYS A 435 8.16 -13.22 6.89
C LYS A 435 9.10 -14.34 6.39
N GLN A 436 10.39 -14.03 6.25
CA GLN A 436 11.41 -15.01 5.80
C GLN A 436 11.81 -16.04 6.87
N VAL A 437 11.54 -15.76 8.15
CA VAL A 437 11.87 -16.62 9.30
C VAL A 437 10.59 -16.99 10.04
N SER A 438 10.12 -18.24 9.86
CA SER A 438 8.84 -18.72 10.41
C SER A 438 8.73 -18.61 11.93
N ASP A 439 9.83 -18.88 12.64
CA ASP A 439 9.84 -19.02 14.10
C ASP A 439 10.16 -17.71 14.83
N ALA A 440 10.33 -16.61 14.08
CA ALA A 440 10.64 -15.31 14.68
C ALA A 440 9.42 -14.77 15.44
N PRO A 441 9.59 -14.15 16.62
CA PRO A 441 8.48 -13.58 17.39
C PRO A 441 7.74 -12.47 16.62
N ASP A 442 6.42 -12.40 16.76
CA ASP A 442 5.62 -11.40 16.06
C ASP A 442 5.80 -9.98 16.66
N ASP A 443 6.18 -9.88 17.94
CA ASP A 443 6.50 -8.61 18.61
C ASP A 443 7.90 -8.07 18.29
N LYS A 444 8.65 -8.75 17.41
CA LYS A 444 10.03 -8.40 17.01
C LYS A 444 10.22 -8.59 15.51
N PRO A 445 9.54 -7.79 14.68
CA PRO A 445 9.50 -8.00 13.23
C PRO A 445 10.86 -7.82 12.54
N TRP A 446 11.80 -7.08 13.12
CA TRP A 446 13.19 -7.04 12.64
C TRP A 446 13.93 -8.39 12.72
N LEU A 447 13.37 -9.42 13.36
CA LEU A 447 13.89 -10.79 13.37
C LEU A 447 13.26 -11.68 12.28
N TRP A 448 12.28 -11.17 11.54
CA TRP A 448 11.59 -11.92 10.48
C TRP A 448 12.45 -12.14 9.24
N ALA A 449 13.49 -11.32 9.05
CA ALA A 449 14.45 -11.46 7.97
C ALA A 449 15.81 -11.88 8.52
N ARG A 450 16.56 -12.66 7.73
CA ARG A 450 17.92 -13.06 8.11
C ARG A 450 18.90 -11.92 7.83
N PRO A 451 19.69 -11.47 8.83
CA PRO A 451 20.71 -10.46 8.59
C PRO A 451 21.82 -10.99 7.67
N ARG A 452 22.31 -10.14 6.77
CA ARG A 452 23.44 -10.41 5.85
C ARG A 452 24.64 -9.55 6.24
N PRO A 453 25.90 -10.02 6.13
CA PRO A 453 27.06 -9.18 6.37
C PRO A 453 27.08 -7.96 5.43
N ALA A 454 27.31 -6.76 5.98
CA ALA A 454 27.10 -5.52 5.23
C ALA A 454 28.03 -5.36 4.01
N GLY A 455 29.33 -5.66 4.15
CA GLY A 455 30.30 -5.57 3.04
C GLY A 455 29.91 -6.44 1.84
N PRO A 456 29.76 -7.77 2.03
CA PRO A 456 29.29 -8.67 0.97
C PRO A 456 27.95 -8.26 0.36
N PHE A 457 27.02 -7.74 1.15
CA PHE A 457 25.73 -7.26 0.63
C PHE A 457 25.91 -6.09 -0.36
N PHE A 458 26.69 -5.07 -0.02
CA PHE A 458 26.92 -3.94 -0.93
C PHE A 458 27.78 -4.32 -2.15
N ASP A 459 28.75 -5.22 -1.99
CA ASP A 459 29.49 -5.75 -3.14
C ASP A 459 28.56 -6.52 -4.10
N ALA A 460 27.63 -7.33 -3.58
CA ALA A 460 26.65 -8.04 -4.39
C ALA A 460 25.74 -7.06 -5.16
N LEU A 461 25.24 -6.01 -4.51
CA LEU A 461 24.46 -4.95 -5.16
C LEU A 461 25.22 -4.30 -6.34
N VAL A 462 26.47 -3.91 -6.12
CA VAL A 462 27.32 -3.30 -7.16
C VAL A 462 27.59 -4.30 -8.29
N ASN A 463 27.91 -5.55 -7.96
CA ASN A 463 28.12 -6.59 -8.96
C ASN A 463 26.86 -6.85 -9.79
N SER A 464 25.68 -6.85 -9.17
CA SER A 464 24.40 -7.01 -9.85
C SER A 464 24.10 -5.88 -10.83
N LEU A 465 24.54 -4.64 -10.57
CA LEU A 465 24.45 -3.55 -11.56
C LEU A 465 25.39 -3.78 -12.74
N TYR A 466 26.63 -4.23 -12.48
CA TYR A 466 27.59 -4.51 -13.55
C TYR A 466 27.19 -5.71 -14.43
N SER A 467 26.60 -6.75 -13.84
CA SER A 467 26.08 -7.91 -14.57
C SER A 467 24.71 -7.67 -15.22
N LEU A 468 24.04 -6.55 -14.88
CA LEU A 468 22.65 -6.25 -15.23
C LEU A 468 21.63 -7.23 -14.63
N ASP A 469 21.96 -7.84 -13.50
CA ASP A 469 20.99 -8.54 -12.66
C ASP A 469 20.01 -7.56 -12.02
N LEU A 470 20.52 -6.37 -11.68
CA LEU A 470 19.74 -5.16 -11.39
C LEU A 470 19.85 -4.19 -12.58
N VAL A 471 18.71 -3.67 -13.02
CA VAL A 471 18.56 -2.84 -14.22
C VAL A 471 17.84 -1.55 -13.86
N PRO A 472 18.59 -0.45 -13.62
CA PRO A 472 18.01 0.86 -13.38
C PRO A 472 17.32 1.41 -14.61
N LEU A 473 16.13 1.98 -14.42
CA LEU A 473 15.24 2.40 -15.48
C LEU A 473 14.73 3.82 -15.24
N PRO A 474 15.09 4.79 -16.08
CA PRO A 474 14.64 6.16 -15.94
C PRO A 474 13.12 6.26 -16.13
N ARG A 475 12.52 7.35 -15.66
CA ARG A 475 11.09 7.60 -15.85
C ARG A 475 10.74 7.69 -17.36
N PRO A 476 9.63 7.09 -17.83
CA PRO A 476 9.14 7.28 -19.20
C PRO A 476 8.71 8.73 -19.45
N ASP A 477 8.74 9.16 -20.72
CA ASP A 477 8.29 10.50 -21.12
C ASP A 477 6.78 10.45 -21.38
N THR A 478 5.99 10.62 -20.31
CA THR A 478 4.54 10.51 -20.33
C THR A 478 3.89 11.54 -19.43
N GLU A 479 2.69 12.00 -19.80
CA GLU A 479 1.85 12.87 -18.98
C GLU A 479 1.26 12.12 -17.76
N ILE A 480 1.44 10.80 -17.67
CA ILE A 480 1.00 9.99 -16.52
C ILE A 480 1.90 10.31 -15.32
N THR A 481 1.32 10.96 -14.32
CA THR A 481 2.01 11.35 -13.08
C THR A 481 2.47 10.16 -12.23
N GLU A 482 1.87 8.98 -12.40
CA GLU A 482 2.11 7.79 -11.56
C GLU A 482 3.28 6.89 -12.03
N CYS A 483 4.07 7.32 -13.01
CA CYS A 483 5.22 6.55 -13.49
C CYS A 483 6.51 7.02 -12.81
N TYR A 484 7.13 6.13 -12.03
CA TYR A 484 8.36 6.42 -11.27
C TYR A 484 9.61 5.81 -11.92
N PRO A 485 10.80 6.38 -11.66
CA PRO A 485 12.05 5.67 -11.93
C PRO A 485 12.16 4.42 -11.04
N GLU A 486 12.60 3.30 -11.60
CA GLU A 486 12.62 1.99 -10.90
C GLU A 486 13.96 1.28 -11.14
N VAL A 487 14.30 0.34 -10.26
CA VAL A 487 15.42 -0.60 -10.50
C VAL A 487 14.84 -2.01 -10.57
N TRP A 488 14.81 -2.58 -11.76
CA TRP A 488 14.25 -3.91 -11.99
C TRP A 488 15.28 -5.02 -11.77
N GLY A 489 14.79 -6.22 -11.50
CA GLY A 489 15.62 -7.43 -11.37
C GLY A 489 15.82 -7.87 -9.93
N VAL A 490 16.80 -8.76 -9.71
CA VAL A 490 17.03 -9.41 -8.42
C VAL A 490 18.53 -9.47 -8.16
N ILE A 491 18.94 -9.24 -6.92
CA ILE A 491 20.32 -9.44 -6.48
C ILE A 491 20.66 -10.93 -6.61
N ARG A 492 21.50 -11.30 -7.59
CA ARG A 492 21.99 -12.68 -7.77
C ARG A 492 23.13 -12.93 -6.77
N GLU A 493 23.00 -13.98 -5.96
CA GLU A 493 24.08 -14.42 -5.08
C GLU A 493 24.82 -15.62 -5.72
N GLU A 494 26.14 -15.72 -5.54
CA GLU A 494 26.92 -16.84 -6.09
C GLU A 494 26.43 -18.18 -5.53
N GLY A 495 25.85 -19.03 -6.39
CA GLY A 495 25.25 -20.31 -6.03
C GLY A 495 23.77 -20.44 -6.41
N ASP A 496 23.15 -19.37 -6.91
CA ASP A 496 21.88 -19.44 -7.64
C ASP A 496 22.08 -20.27 -8.93
N GLU A 497 21.72 -21.55 -8.93
CA GLU A 497 21.55 -22.28 -10.19
C GLU A 497 20.35 -21.70 -10.95
N ASP A 498 20.55 -21.41 -12.23
CA ASP A 498 19.56 -20.87 -13.17
C ASP A 498 18.21 -21.60 -13.03
N GLY A 499 17.30 -21.01 -12.27
CA GLY A 499 15.91 -21.44 -12.25
C GLY A 499 15.31 -21.13 -13.63
N GLU A 500 14.72 -22.14 -14.28
CA GLU A 500 14.01 -22.06 -15.55
C GLU A 500 12.73 -21.20 -15.46
N ASP A 501 12.84 -19.93 -15.09
CA ASP A 501 11.83 -18.92 -15.39
C ASP A 501 12.44 -18.00 -16.46
N ASP A 502 11.86 -18.00 -17.67
CA ASP A 502 12.28 -17.09 -18.73
C ASP A 502 12.23 -15.66 -18.18
N PRO A 503 13.32 -14.89 -18.27
CA PRO A 503 13.36 -13.53 -17.74
C PRO A 503 12.27 -12.69 -18.41
N ASP A 504 11.65 -11.80 -17.62
CA ASP A 504 10.61 -10.91 -18.13
C ASP A 504 11.10 -10.23 -19.42
N PRO A 505 10.37 -10.36 -20.55
CA PRO A 505 10.79 -9.78 -21.83
C PRO A 505 11.11 -8.29 -21.72
N GLU A 506 10.43 -7.56 -20.83
CA GLU A 506 10.67 -6.14 -20.60
C GLU A 506 12.05 -5.89 -19.95
N VAL A 507 12.44 -6.74 -19.00
CA VAL A 507 13.76 -6.69 -18.34
C VAL A 507 14.88 -7.07 -19.31
N GLU A 508 14.70 -8.09 -20.15
CA GLU A 508 15.71 -8.43 -21.15
C GLU A 508 15.87 -7.35 -22.22
N ALA A 509 14.78 -6.72 -22.68
CA ALA A 509 14.88 -5.61 -23.61
C ALA A 509 15.72 -4.46 -23.03
N ALA A 510 15.52 -4.12 -21.75
CA ALA A 510 16.34 -3.12 -21.07
C ALA A 510 17.82 -3.56 -20.95
N ARG A 511 18.08 -4.84 -20.64
CA ARG A 511 19.45 -5.39 -20.59
C ARG A 511 20.15 -5.29 -21.94
N GLU A 512 19.45 -5.60 -23.04
CA GLU A 512 19.98 -5.47 -24.39
C GLU A 512 20.34 -4.02 -24.73
N ILE A 513 19.51 -3.05 -24.34
CA ILE A 513 19.81 -1.62 -24.52
C ILE A 513 21.11 -1.26 -23.79
N TYR A 514 21.25 -1.61 -22.50
CA TYR A 514 22.49 -1.33 -21.76
C TYR A 514 23.73 -1.91 -22.44
N ARG A 515 23.67 -3.18 -22.88
CA ARG A 515 24.77 -3.86 -23.58
C ARG A 515 25.10 -3.19 -24.92
N ALA A 516 24.08 -2.82 -25.71
CA ALA A 516 24.25 -2.14 -27.00
C ALA A 516 24.91 -0.77 -26.86
N HIS A 517 24.71 -0.11 -25.71
CA HIS A 517 25.30 1.18 -25.40
C HIS A 517 26.66 1.10 -24.69
N GLY A 518 27.19 -0.11 -24.46
CA GLY A 518 28.56 -0.33 -24.00
C GLY A 518 28.72 -0.54 -22.50
N TRP A 519 27.64 -0.76 -21.74
CA TRP A 519 27.74 -1.21 -20.35
C TRP A 519 28.25 -2.66 -20.29
N PRO A 520 29.13 -3.05 -19.34
CA PRO A 520 29.68 -2.29 -18.21
C PRO A 520 30.99 -1.52 -18.49
N GLU A 521 31.46 -1.43 -19.74
CA GLU A 521 32.70 -0.73 -20.06
C GLU A 521 32.51 0.80 -19.99
N VAL A 522 32.62 1.37 -18.78
CA VAL A 522 32.34 2.80 -18.48
C VAL A 522 33.01 3.77 -19.47
N ALA A 523 34.25 3.48 -19.92
CA ALA A 523 34.97 4.32 -20.88
C ALA A 523 34.34 4.37 -22.29
N LYS A 524 33.50 3.40 -22.65
CA LYS A 524 32.79 3.30 -23.93
C LYS A 524 31.28 3.44 -23.77
N PHE A 525 30.78 3.54 -22.53
CA PHE A 525 29.37 3.59 -22.25
C PHE A 525 28.76 4.92 -22.71
N ARG A 526 27.84 4.85 -23.66
CA ARG A 526 27.11 6.01 -24.19
C ARG A 526 25.89 6.29 -23.32
N ARG A 527 26.14 6.84 -22.12
CA ARG A 527 25.13 7.02 -21.07
C ARG A 527 23.86 7.75 -21.54
N GLN A 528 24.00 8.87 -22.26
CA GLN A 528 22.83 9.65 -22.68
C GLN A 528 21.99 8.91 -23.74
N GLU A 529 22.64 8.33 -24.76
CA GLU A 529 21.94 7.53 -25.78
C GLU A 529 21.22 6.33 -25.14
N CYS A 530 21.83 5.70 -24.14
CA CYS A 530 21.21 4.63 -23.37
C CYS A 530 20.00 5.11 -22.57
N TYR A 531 20.10 6.29 -21.94
CA TYR A 531 19.01 6.90 -21.19
C TYR A 531 17.80 7.14 -22.10
N ASP A 532 18.03 7.80 -23.23
CA ASP A 532 16.98 8.13 -24.20
C ASP A 532 16.29 6.85 -24.72
N ALA A 533 17.07 5.80 -25.02
CA ALA A 533 16.54 4.52 -25.45
C ALA A 533 15.72 3.78 -24.38
N LEU A 534 16.10 3.89 -23.10
CA LEU A 534 15.34 3.28 -21.99
C LEU A 534 14.04 4.06 -21.72
N VAL A 535 14.06 5.39 -21.84
CA VAL A 535 12.85 6.23 -21.77
C VAL A 535 11.88 5.83 -22.89
N GLU A 536 12.37 5.70 -24.12
CA GLU A 536 11.56 5.26 -25.27
C GLU A 536 10.98 3.85 -25.05
N LEU A 537 11.82 2.90 -24.61
CA LEU A 537 11.37 1.53 -24.29
C LEU A 537 10.21 1.54 -23.29
N ARG A 538 10.35 2.27 -22.18
CA ARG A 538 9.30 2.35 -21.16
C ARG A 538 8.05 3.06 -21.66
N THR A 539 8.21 4.10 -22.47
CA THR A 539 7.08 4.85 -23.05
C THR A 539 6.28 3.94 -23.98
N ASN A 540 6.96 3.17 -24.84
CA ASN A 540 6.31 2.20 -25.74
C ASN A 540 5.57 1.10 -24.97
N PHE A 541 6.12 0.57 -23.87
CA PHE A 541 5.42 -0.42 -23.06
C PHE A 541 4.11 0.11 -22.45
N LEU A 542 4.06 1.41 -22.14
CA LEU A 542 2.84 2.06 -21.67
C LEU A 542 1.83 2.25 -22.81
N GLU A 543 2.28 2.70 -23.98
CA GLU A 543 1.42 2.94 -25.15
C GLU A 543 0.88 1.63 -25.77
N GLU A 544 1.69 0.57 -25.83
CA GLU A 544 1.24 -0.75 -26.32
C GLU A 544 0.23 -1.41 -25.36
N GLY A 545 0.29 -1.05 -24.07
CA GLY A 545 -0.74 -1.42 -23.09
C GLY A 545 -2.10 -0.72 -23.33
N GLU A 546 -2.12 0.43 -24.00
CA GLU A 546 -3.33 1.16 -24.39
C GLU A 546 -3.89 0.75 -25.78
N GLY A 547 -3.08 0.08 -26.61
CA GLY A 547 -3.34 -0.17 -28.03
C GLY A 547 -4.42 -1.22 -28.40
N ASP A 548 -5.02 -1.93 -27.45
CA ASP A 548 -6.09 -2.92 -27.76
C ASP A 548 -7.51 -2.31 -27.79
N TYR A 549 -7.61 -0.97 -27.69
CA TYR A 549 -8.86 -0.23 -27.91
C TYR A 549 -8.87 0.43 -29.29
N GLY A 550 -9.07 -0.37 -30.33
CA GLY A 550 -9.50 0.13 -31.63
C GLY A 550 -10.91 0.75 -31.56
N PRO A 551 -11.24 1.77 -32.37
CA PRO A 551 -12.53 2.44 -32.29
C PRO A 551 -13.64 1.59 -32.91
N ALA A 552 -14.62 1.16 -32.10
CA ALA A 552 -16.06 1.21 -32.38
C ALA A 552 -16.88 0.62 -31.22
#